data_AF-A0A7R9W292-F1
#
_entry.id   AF-A0A7R9W292-F1
#
_cell.length_a   1.000
_cell.length_b   1.000
_cell.length_c   1.000
_cell.angle_alpha   90.00
_cell.angle_beta   90.00
_cell.angle_gamma   90.00
#
_symmetry.space_group_name_H-M   'P 1'
#
loop_
_entity.id
_entity.type
_entity.pdbx_description
1 polymer ?
#
loop_
_entity_poly.entity_id
_entity_poly.type
_entity_poly.pdbx_seq_one_letter_code
_entity_poly.pdbx_strand_id
1 'polypeptide(L)'
;PKVPSIPKFLADRALEKYRDKGSGCPGPFRVGMDPYVHSAKFAEEVEEAFDKALAEIDDSDVNDSDDSSVEEGDTSPLMLGQIDTLDSIGSPNLIDELWGEDRPPVPVSPFRVHPLKYAGLSVSTKLSNVRDAMREKKATMAVFGALDDVAYLFNVRAKGDVSTCPVGIGYAVVTADEAVLYCDGRKVESEEVRKHLEEGGVAVRPYDSVVNDIEEHLADNDTGGGRNGGKGSNSKVWIDRSRSNYALSRIIPPSQLIDAQNPITPMKACKNEAELEGMRRAHVEDGAAMAHFMAWLE
;
A
#
# COMPACT_ATOMS: atom_id res chain seq x y z
N PRO A 1 -0.66 27.55 -15.53
CA PRO A 1 -1.29 26.97 -14.31
C PRO A 1 -0.37 27.16 -13.09
N LYS A 2 -0.81 27.90 -12.06
CA LYS A 2 0.03 28.37 -10.93
C LYS A 2 -0.25 27.64 -9.59
N VAL A 3 -0.91 26.49 -9.60
CA VAL A 3 -1.18 25.75 -8.34
C VAL A 3 -0.02 24.78 -8.08
N PRO A 4 0.73 24.93 -6.98
CA PRO A 4 1.79 23.98 -6.61
C PRO A 4 1.19 22.63 -6.21
N SER A 5 1.96 21.55 -6.36
CA SER A 5 1.61 20.25 -5.76
C SER A 5 1.67 20.33 -4.24
N ILE A 6 1.00 19.41 -3.53
CA ILE A 6 1.07 19.35 -2.06
C ILE A 6 2.51 19.21 -1.56
N PRO A 7 3.36 18.29 -2.08
CA PRO A 7 4.75 18.20 -1.68
C PRO A 7 5.51 19.52 -1.86
N LYS A 8 5.34 20.19 -3.01
CA LYS A 8 5.95 21.50 -3.26
C LYS A 8 5.47 22.55 -2.27
N PHE A 9 4.16 22.62 -2.03
CA PHE A 9 3.59 23.56 -1.07
C PHE A 9 4.16 23.35 0.34
N LEU A 10 4.30 22.10 0.79
CA LEU A 10 4.88 21.77 2.09
C LEU A 10 6.36 22.18 2.16
N ALA A 11 7.13 21.89 1.11
CA ALA A 11 8.53 22.28 1.01
C ALA A 11 8.71 23.81 1.02
N ASP A 12 7.89 24.55 0.26
CA ASP A 12 7.88 26.02 0.26
C ASP A 12 7.59 26.57 1.68
N ARG A 13 6.67 25.95 2.43
CA ARG A 13 6.38 26.32 3.83
C ARG A 13 7.50 25.99 4.79
N ALA A 14 8.19 24.88 4.58
CA ALA A 14 9.36 24.52 5.36
C ALA A 14 10.51 25.54 5.13
N LEU A 15 10.71 25.98 3.89
CA LEU A 15 11.65 27.05 3.53
C LEU A 15 11.29 28.39 4.16
N GLU A 16 10.02 28.80 4.11
CA GLU A 16 9.55 30.03 4.78
C GLU A 16 9.85 29.97 6.28
N LYS A 17 9.51 28.86 6.95
CA LYS A 17 9.80 28.66 8.38
C LYS A 17 11.30 28.72 8.68
N TYR A 18 12.14 28.17 7.79
CA TYR A 18 13.59 28.20 7.91
C TYR A 18 14.14 29.64 7.78
N ARG A 19 13.67 30.40 6.78
CA ARG A 19 14.12 31.77 6.49
C ARG A 19 13.65 32.81 7.52
N ASP A 20 12.44 32.67 8.05
CA ASP A 20 11.84 33.64 9.00
C ASP A 20 12.56 33.68 10.37
N LYS A 21 13.41 32.71 10.69
CA LYS A 21 14.08 32.61 11.99
C LYS A 21 15.59 32.66 11.85
N GLY A 22 16.13 33.87 11.89
CA GLY A 22 17.57 34.09 12.06
C GLY A 22 18.13 33.34 13.29
N SER A 23 19.23 32.61 13.06
CA SER A 23 20.21 32.07 14.03
C SER A 23 19.75 31.16 15.19
N GLY A 24 18.48 30.78 15.30
CA GLY A 24 18.03 29.80 16.30
C GLY A 24 17.35 28.61 15.64
N CYS A 25 18.10 27.55 15.32
CA CYS A 25 17.62 26.35 14.60
C CYS A 25 16.36 25.75 15.25
N PRO A 26 15.15 25.98 14.71
CA PRO A 26 13.98 25.22 15.11
C PRO A 26 14.14 23.84 14.49
N GLY A 27 13.81 22.78 15.23
CA GLY A 27 13.75 21.44 14.64
C GLY A 27 12.91 21.39 13.34
N PRO A 28 13.05 20.31 12.56
CA PRO A 28 12.53 20.20 11.20
C PRO A 28 11.04 20.57 11.10
N PHE A 29 10.60 21.02 9.92
CA PHE A 29 9.18 21.17 9.65
C PHE A 29 8.48 19.80 9.72
N ARG A 30 7.62 19.61 10.73
CA ARG A 30 6.98 18.31 11.01
C ARG A 30 5.64 18.20 10.30
N VAL A 31 5.45 17.12 9.54
CA VAL A 31 4.19 16.80 8.85
C VAL A 31 3.59 15.54 9.45
N GLY A 32 2.47 15.69 10.15
CA GLY A 32 1.71 14.55 10.68
C GLY A 32 1.01 13.78 9.57
N MET A 33 1.12 12.46 9.55
CA MET A 33 0.51 11.61 8.52
C MET A 33 -0.06 10.31 9.10
N ASP A 34 -1.28 9.94 8.70
CA ASP A 34 -1.78 8.59 8.93
C ASP A 34 -1.18 7.63 7.89
N PRO A 35 -0.31 6.69 8.29
CA PRO A 35 0.40 5.84 7.35
C PRO A 35 -0.51 4.78 6.68
N TYR A 36 -1.70 4.50 7.22
CA TYR A 36 -2.64 3.52 6.64
C TYR A 36 -3.51 4.14 5.54
N VAL A 37 -3.63 5.47 5.50
CA VAL A 37 -4.45 6.21 4.54
C VAL A 37 -3.63 6.67 3.33
N HIS A 38 -2.41 7.14 3.56
CA HIS A 38 -1.56 7.67 2.50
C HIS A 38 -0.77 6.56 1.80
N SER A 39 -0.57 6.70 0.48
CA SER A 39 0.29 5.79 -0.27
C SER A 39 1.75 6.00 0.12
N ALA A 40 2.53 4.94 0.01
CA ALA A 40 3.95 4.99 0.30
C ALA A 40 4.73 5.92 -0.66
N LYS A 41 4.24 6.07 -1.88
CA LYS A 41 4.78 6.99 -2.88
C LYS A 41 4.54 8.46 -2.53
N PHE A 42 3.39 8.79 -1.95
CA PHE A 42 3.12 10.18 -1.54
C PHE A 42 4.07 10.63 -0.42
N ALA A 43 4.37 9.75 0.54
CA ALA A 43 5.34 10.04 1.58
C ALA A 43 6.74 10.33 1.01
N GLU A 44 7.18 9.50 0.05
CA GLU A 44 8.45 9.67 -0.67
C GLU A 44 8.49 10.98 -1.46
N GLU A 45 7.42 11.35 -2.17
CA GLU A 45 7.34 12.62 -2.90
C GLU A 45 7.46 13.85 -1.97
N VAL A 46 6.98 13.74 -0.72
CA VAL A 46 7.10 14.79 0.30
C VAL A 46 8.53 14.89 0.83
N GLU A 47 9.16 13.76 1.14
CA GLU A 47 10.58 13.70 1.57
C GLU A 47 11.52 14.25 0.48
N GLU A 48 11.36 13.80 -0.77
CA GLU A 48 12.12 14.30 -1.93
C GLU A 48 11.92 15.81 -2.16
N ALA A 49 10.71 16.33 -1.91
CA ALA A 49 10.44 17.75 -2.04
C ALA A 49 11.18 18.58 -0.96
N PHE A 50 11.32 18.06 0.27
CA PHE A 50 12.13 18.69 1.30
C PHE A 50 13.61 18.66 0.96
N ASP A 51 14.14 17.52 0.51
CA ASP A 51 15.54 17.39 0.11
C ASP A 51 15.90 18.34 -1.04
N LYS A 52 15.00 18.45 -2.03
CA LYS A 52 15.18 19.37 -3.15
C LYS A 52 15.17 20.84 -2.70
N ALA A 53 14.23 21.20 -1.83
CA ALA A 53 14.16 22.55 -1.29
C ALA A 53 15.40 22.89 -0.43
N LEU A 54 15.91 21.92 0.32
CA LEU A 54 17.15 22.06 1.09
C LEU A 54 18.35 22.34 0.18
N ALA A 55 18.47 21.63 -0.94
CA ALA A 55 19.53 21.86 -1.92
C ALA A 55 19.48 23.28 -2.54
N GLU A 56 18.30 23.89 -2.67
CA GLU A 56 18.15 25.27 -3.15
C GLU A 56 18.65 26.31 -2.14
N ILE A 57 18.75 25.99 -0.84
CA ILE A 57 19.36 26.87 0.17
C ILE A 57 20.88 26.90 -0.03
N ASP A 58 21.51 25.73 -0.13
CA ASP A 58 22.97 25.57 -0.21
C ASP A 58 23.57 26.25 -1.45
N ASP A 59 22.88 26.19 -2.61
CA ASP A 59 23.31 26.89 -3.83
C ASP A 59 23.21 28.44 -3.73
N SER A 60 22.40 28.95 -2.80
CA SER A 60 22.19 30.40 -2.62
C SER A 60 23.15 31.04 -1.61
N ASP A 61 23.68 30.27 -0.65
CA ASP A 61 24.60 30.77 0.39
C ASP A 61 26.08 30.69 -0.03
N VAL A 62 26.44 29.91 -1.06
CA VAL A 62 27.84 29.79 -1.56
C VAL A 62 28.27 30.97 -2.44
N ASN A 63 27.35 31.83 -2.90
CA ASN A 63 27.69 32.95 -3.80
C ASN A 63 27.93 34.30 -3.11
N ASP A 64 27.86 34.40 -1.77
CA ASP A 64 27.93 35.71 -1.10
C ASP A 64 28.77 35.78 0.19
N SER A 65 29.65 34.81 0.48
CA SER A 65 30.56 34.93 1.63
C SER A 65 32.00 34.47 1.36
N ASP A 66 32.84 35.46 1.05
CA ASP A 66 34.28 35.42 1.21
C ASP A 66 34.58 35.68 2.70
N ASP A 67 34.32 34.71 3.57
CA ASP A 67 34.81 34.76 4.96
C ASP A 67 35.15 33.37 5.51
N SER A 68 36.37 33.28 6.02
CA SER A 68 37.05 32.07 6.43
C SER A 68 37.01 31.96 7.95
N SER A 69 35.89 31.52 8.51
CA SER A 69 35.88 30.91 9.84
C SER A 69 34.53 30.25 10.13
N VAL A 70 34.47 28.92 10.11
CA VAL A 70 33.36 28.19 10.75
C VAL A 70 33.97 27.05 11.56
N GLU A 71 33.77 27.15 12.88
CA GLU A 71 34.08 26.12 13.87
C GLU A 71 33.24 24.86 13.62
N GLU A 72 33.85 23.69 13.85
CA GLU A 72 33.21 22.37 13.76
C GLU A 72 32.11 22.21 14.83
N GLY A 73 30.89 22.62 14.47
CA GLY A 73 29.66 22.32 15.20
C GLY A 73 28.95 21.09 14.61
N ASP A 74 28.44 20.24 15.52
CA ASP A 74 27.50 19.11 15.32
C ASP A 74 27.15 18.78 13.85
N THR A 75 27.81 17.77 13.29
CA THR A 75 27.67 17.30 11.90
C THR A 75 26.38 16.50 11.65
N SER A 76 25.31 16.82 12.37
CA SER A 76 23.98 16.29 12.09
C SER A 76 23.47 16.96 10.80
N PRO A 77 23.14 16.19 9.74
CA PRO A 77 22.72 16.77 8.47
C PRO A 77 21.51 17.68 8.67
N LEU A 78 21.55 18.87 8.08
CA LEU A 78 20.43 19.81 8.12
C LEU A 78 19.19 19.11 7.56
N MET A 79 18.09 19.09 8.31
CA MET A 79 16.83 18.48 7.88
C MET A 79 15.75 19.56 7.79
N LEU A 80 15.30 19.86 6.58
CA LEU A 80 14.33 20.92 6.34
C LEU A 80 12.92 20.53 6.84
N GLY A 81 12.52 19.29 6.58
CA GLY A 81 11.23 18.74 6.99
C GLY A 81 11.31 17.24 7.26
N GLN A 82 10.35 16.73 8.02
CA GLN A 82 10.21 15.31 8.34
C GLN A 82 8.73 14.91 8.39
N ILE A 83 8.45 13.67 8.05
CA ILE A 83 7.13 13.06 8.23
C ILE A 83 7.10 12.38 9.60
N ASP A 84 6.07 12.69 10.39
CA ASP A 84 5.77 12.02 11.65
C ASP A 84 4.48 11.22 11.50
N THR A 85 4.58 9.90 11.59
CA THR A 85 3.40 9.03 11.48
C THR A 85 2.61 9.00 12.79
N LEU A 86 1.27 9.02 12.70
CA LEU A 86 0.42 9.09 13.88
C LEU A 86 0.55 7.88 14.81
N ASP A 87 0.71 6.69 14.25
CA ASP A 87 0.86 5.47 15.04
C ASP A 87 2.23 5.35 15.71
N SER A 88 3.31 5.88 15.13
CA SER A 88 4.62 5.93 15.77
C SER A 88 4.66 6.86 16.99
N ILE A 89 3.74 7.82 17.07
CA ILE A 89 3.53 8.67 18.24
C ILE A 89 2.40 8.15 19.15
N GLY A 90 1.91 6.93 18.91
CA GLY A 90 0.88 6.26 19.72
C GLY A 90 -0.53 6.87 19.57
N SER A 91 -0.75 7.66 18.51
CA SER A 91 -2.02 8.33 18.23
C SER A 91 -2.82 7.55 17.18
N PRO A 92 -4.13 7.36 17.37
CA PRO A 92 -5.01 6.98 16.27
C PRO A 92 -5.11 8.12 15.25
N ASN A 93 -5.87 7.90 14.18
CA ASN A 93 -6.21 8.98 13.26
C ASN A 93 -6.92 10.12 14.03
N LEU A 94 -6.37 11.34 13.94
CA LEU A 94 -6.88 12.49 14.69
C LEU A 94 -8.33 12.86 14.33
N ILE A 95 -8.77 12.52 13.11
CA ILE A 95 -10.17 12.71 12.71
C ILE A 95 -11.08 11.71 13.41
N ASP A 96 -10.62 10.48 13.66
CA ASP A 96 -11.41 9.47 14.37
C ASP A 96 -11.72 9.92 15.81
N GLU A 97 -10.79 10.61 16.47
CA GLU A 97 -11.01 11.19 17.81
C GLU A 97 -12.09 12.27 17.81
N LEU A 98 -12.11 13.12 16.76
CA LEU A 98 -13.11 14.18 16.60
C LEU A 98 -14.47 13.65 16.17
N TRP A 99 -14.49 12.58 15.37
CA TRP A 99 -15.71 11.94 14.88
C TRP A 99 -16.42 11.18 16.00
N GLY A 100 -15.66 10.55 16.90
CA GLY A 100 -16.19 9.89 18.08
C GLY A 100 -17.20 8.79 17.74
N GLU A 101 -18.33 8.78 18.45
CA GLU A 101 -19.37 7.75 18.32
C GLU A 101 -20.17 7.84 17.01
N ASP A 102 -20.14 8.98 16.31
CA ASP A 102 -20.85 9.18 15.05
C ASP A 102 -20.13 8.50 13.86
N ARG A 103 -18.93 7.96 14.07
CA ARG A 103 -18.20 7.21 13.05
C ARG A 103 -18.92 5.89 12.75
N PRO A 104 -19.34 5.64 11.49
CA PRO A 104 -19.90 4.35 11.13
C PRO A 104 -18.91 3.21 11.39
N PRO A 105 -19.36 2.04 11.83
CA PRO A 105 -18.48 0.90 12.04
C PRO A 105 -17.86 0.44 10.71
N VAL A 106 -16.66 -0.13 10.79
CA VAL A 106 -16.00 -0.74 9.63
C VAL A 106 -16.90 -1.86 9.07
N PRO A 107 -17.20 -1.84 7.76
CA PRO A 107 -18.07 -2.85 7.16
C PRO A 107 -17.53 -4.27 7.29
N VAL A 108 -18.38 -5.19 7.72
CA VAL A 108 -18.08 -6.63 7.83
C VAL A 108 -18.92 -7.47 6.88
N SER A 109 -19.22 -6.92 5.70
CA SER A 109 -20.06 -7.58 4.72
C SER A 109 -19.47 -8.94 4.34
N PRO A 110 -20.27 -10.02 4.29
CA PRO A 110 -19.77 -11.35 4.04
C PRO A 110 -19.17 -11.45 2.63
N PHE A 111 -18.08 -12.20 2.52
CA PHE A 111 -17.58 -12.63 1.22
C PHE A 111 -18.54 -13.62 0.58
N ARG A 112 -18.54 -13.64 -0.74
CA ARG A 112 -19.13 -14.68 -1.58
C ARG A 112 -18.10 -15.16 -2.58
N VAL A 113 -18.18 -16.43 -2.94
CA VAL A 113 -17.35 -17.00 -3.99
C VAL A 113 -17.70 -16.35 -5.32
N HIS A 114 -16.68 -16.02 -6.13
CA HIS A 114 -16.80 -15.67 -7.53
C HIS A 114 -16.65 -16.94 -8.36
N PRO A 115 -17.74 -17.48 -8.93
CA PRO A 115 -17.71 -18.79 -9.56
C PRO A 115 -16.70 -18.90 -10.71
N LEU A 116 -16.07 -20.07 -10.84
CA LEU A 116 -15.05 -20.34 -11.86
C LEU A 116 -15.56 -20.07 -13.29
N LYS A 117 -16.85 -20.33 -13.57
CA LYS A 117 -17.47 -20.04 -14.87
C LYS A 117 -17.43 -18.56 -15.27
N TYR A 118 -17.22 -17.64 -14.32
CA TYR A 118 -17.03 -16.21 -14.58
C TYR A 118 -15.57 -15.81 -14.43
N ALA A 119 -14.84 -16.41 -13.49
CA ALA A 119 -13.44 -16.08 -13.22
C ALA A 119 -12.48 -16.59 -14.31
N GLY A 120 -12.79 -17.72 -14.96
CA GLY A 120 -11.97 -18.39 -15.97
C GLY A 120 -10.70 -19.07 -15.45
N LEU A 121 -10.16 -18.62 -14.32
CA LEU A 121 -8.96 -19.19 -13.66
C LEU A 121 -9.25 -19.49 -12.19
N SER A 122 -8.75 -20.63 -11.72
CA SER A 122 -8.84 -21.02 -10.30
C SER A 122 -7.89 -20.17 -9.43
N VAL A 123 -8.14 -20.19 -8.12
CA VAL A 123 -7.25 -19.56 -7.12
C VAL A 123 -5.86 -20.17 -7.20
N SER A 124 -5.76 -21.50 -7.27
CA SER A 124 -4.49 -22.22 -7.37
C SER A 124 -3.66 -21.83 -8.60
N THR A 125 -4.28 -21.67 -9.77
CA THR A 125 -3.57 -21.20 -10.98
C THR A 125 -3.10 -19.76 -10.82
N LYS A 126 -3.92 -18.88 -10.24
CA LYS A 126 -3.52 -17.48 -9.99
C LYS A 126 -2.36 -17.40 -9.01
N LEU A 127 -2.39 -18.17 -7.92
CA LEU A 127 -1.28 -18.27 -6.95
C LEU A 127 0.00 -18.82 -7.59
N SER A 128 -0.11 -19.81 -8.48
CA SER A 128 1.05 -20.30 -9.24
C SER A 128 1.68 -19.19 -10.07
N ASN A 129 0.88 -18.44 -10.84
CA ASN A 129 1.37 -17.34 -11.67
C ASN A 129 2.04 -16.24 -10.82
N VAL A 130 1.48 -15.91 -9.66
CA VAL A 130 2.09 -14.96 -8.71
C VAL A 130 3.44 -15.49 -8.21
N ARG A 131 3.51 -16.77 -7.82
CA ARG A 131 4.76 -17.40 -7.37
C ARG A 131 5.81 -17.48 -8.48
N ASP A 132 5.39 -17.64 -9.74
CA ASP A 132 6.29 -17.61 -10.89
C ASP A 132 6.92 -16.22 -11.06
N ALA A 133 6.10 -15.16 -11.00
CA ALA A 133 6.58 -13.78 -11.03
C ALA A 133 7.48 -13.44 -9.82
N MET A 134 7.16 -13.98 -8.63
CA MET A 134 8.01 -13.82 -7.45
C MET A 134 9.40 -14.43 -7.66
N ARG A 135 9.49 -15.63 -8.28
CA ARG A 135 10.79 -16.27 -8.58
C ARG A 135 11.62 -15.44 -9.56
N GLU A 136 11.00 -14.86 -10.58
CA GLU A 136 11.67 -13.95 -11.52
C GLU A 136 12.22 -12.70 -10.83
N LYS A 137 11.46 -12.13 -9.90
CA LYS A 137 11.86 -10.97 -9.09
C LYS A 137 12.78 -11.31 -7.91
N LYS A 138 12.99 -12.60 -7.62
CA LYS A 138 13.68 -13.09 -6.42
C LYS A 138 13.02 -12.59 -5.12
N ALA A 139 11.70 -12.40 -5.14
CA ALA A 139 10.90 -12.07 -3.98
C ALA A 139 10.61 -13.35 -3.17
N THR A 140 10.72 -13.27 -1.85
CA THR A 140 10.32 -14.37 -0.93
C THR A 140 8.92 -14.17 -0.37
N MET A 141 8.41 -12.93 -0.41
CA MET A 141 7.04 -12.57 -0.04
C MET A 141 6.51 -11.50 -0.98
N ALA A 142 5.23 -11.58 -1.35
CA ALA A 142 4.51 -10.54 -2.08
C ALA A 142 3.29 -10.08 -1.27
N VAL A 143 3.11 -8.76 -1.14
CA VAL A 143 2.06 -8.13 -0.33
C VAL A 143 1.13 -7.32 -1.22
N PHE A 144 -0.18 -7.48 -1.02
CA PHE A 144 -1.23 -6.83 -1.80
C PHE A 144 -2.22 -6.10 -0.90
N GLY A 145 -2.29 -4.77 -1.02
CA GLY A 145 -3.24 -3.92 -0.28
C GLY A 145 -4.44 -3.42 -1.08
N ALA A 146 -4.41 -3.56 -2.41
CA ALA A 146 -5.53 -3.13 -3.24
C ALA A 146 -6.67 -4.17 -3.19
N LEU A 147 -7.87 -3.77 -2.79
CA LEU A 147 -8.99 -4.68 -2.55
C LEU A 147 -9.44 -5.44 -3.82
N ASP A 148 -9.26 -4.83 -4.99
CA ASP A 148 -9.51 -5.46 -6.29
C ASP A 148 -8.50 -6.56 -6.62
N ASP A 149 -7.24 -6.42 -6.18
CA ASP A 149 -6.21 -7.45 -6.33
C ASP A 149 -6.53 -8.65 -5.42
N VAL A 150 -6.89 -8.39 -4.15
CA VAL A 150 -7.31 -9.42 -3.18
C VAL A 150 -8.53 -10.20 -3.68
N ALA A 151 -9.57 -9.47 -4.11
CA ALA A 151 -10.78 -10.08 -4.67
C ALA A 151 -10.48 -10.93 -5.91
N TYR A 152 -9.63 -10.44 -6.82
CA TYR A 152 -9.25 -11.16 -8.02
C TYR A 152 -8.44 -12.42 -7.70
N LEU A 153 -7.44 -12.33 -6.81
CA LEU A 153 -6.53 -13.43 -6.48
C LEU A 153 -7.29 -14.63 -5.92
N PHE A 154 -8.15 -14.38 -4.94
CA PHE A 154 -8.86 -15.43 -4.20
C PHE A 154 -10.24 -15.76 -4.77
N ASN A 155 -10.64 -15.17 -5.90
CA ASN A 155 -11.98 -15.36 -6.48
C ASN A 155 -13.09 -15.15 -5.44
N VAL A 156 -12.99 -14.09 -4.63
CA VAL A 156 -14.03 -13.69 -3.67
C VAL A 156 -14.52 -12.28 -3.98
N ARG A 157 -15.76 -11.98 -3.63
CA ARG A 157 -16.37 -10.64 -3.76
C ARG A 157 -17.14 -10.33 -2.48
N ALA A 158 -17.30 -9.06 -2.14
CA ALA A 158 -18.21 -8.63 -1.08
C ALA A 158 -19.15 -7.56 -1.63
N LYS A 159 -20.34 -7.43 -1.06
CA LYS A 159 -21.24 -6.30 -1.34
C LYS A 159 -21.47 -5.57 -0.03
N GLY A 160 -21.10 -4.28 0.05
CA GLY A 160 -21.40 -3.44 1.20
C GLY A 160 -20.18 -2.76 1.82
N ASP A 161 -18.97 -3.25 1.57
CA ASP A 161 -17.76 -2.63 2.12
C ASP A 161 -17.38 -1.35 1.41
N VAL A 162 -17.43 -1.36 0.08
CA VAL A 162 -17.20 -0.18 -0.76
C VAL A 162 -18.44 0.00 -1.64
N SER A 163 -19.05 1.18 -1.57
CA SER A 163 -20.19 1.49 -2.42
C SER A 163 -19.80 1.32 -3.89
N THR A 164 -20.67 0.70 -4.70
CA THR A 164 -20.50 0.44 -6.14
C THR A 164 -19.35 -0.51 -6.56
N CYS A 165 -18.47 -0.93 -5.64
CA CYS A 165 -17.35 -1.82 -5.93
C CYS A 165 -17.51 -3.15 -5.17
N PRO A 166 -17.61 -4.31 -5.84
CA PRO A 166 -17.87 -5.59 -5.19
C PRO A 166 -16.61 -6.22 -4.55
N VAL A 167 -15.86 -5.42 -3.80
CA VAL A 167 -14.63 -5.81 -3.10
C VAL A 167 -14.87 -5.78 -1.59
N GLY A 168 -14.07 -6.52 -0.83
CA GLY A 168 -14.13 -6.48 0.63
C GLY A 168 -12.79 -6.09 1.23
N ILE A 169 -12.85 -5.44 2.39
CA ILE A 169 -11.68 -4.95 3.14
C ILE A 169 -10.82 -6.15 3.56
N GLY A 170 -9.56 -6.14 3.15
CA GLY A 170 -8.58 -7.15 3.49
C GLY A 170 -7.24 -6.95 2.79
N TYR A 171 -6.23 -7.68 3.25
CA TYR A 171 -4.93 -7.80 2.60
C TYR A 171 -4.71 -9.22 2.09
N ALA A 172 -3.80 -9.37 1.12
CA ALA A 172 -3.29 -10.68 0.75
C ALA A 172 -1.76 -10.70 0.86
N VAL A 173 -1.23 -11.81 1.36
CA VAL A 173 0.20 -12.12 1.33
C VAL A 173 0.40 -13.47 0.66
N VAL A 174 1.42 -13.57 -0.20
CA VAL A 174 1.80 -14.82 -0.86
C VAL A 174 3.29 -15.06 -0.60
N THR A 175 3.62 -16.24 -0.12
CA THR A 175 5.00 -16.76 -0.03
C THR A 175 5.18 -17.92 -1.02
N ALA A 176 6.36 -18.56 -1.01
CA ALA A 176 6.63 -19.72 -1.85
C ALA A 176 5.67 -20.88 -1.59
N ASP A 177 5.18 -21.01 -0.37
CA ASP A 177 4.46 -22.17 0.18
C ASP A 177 3.07 -21.80 0.71
N GLU A 178 2.87 -20.59 1.23
CA GLU A 178 1.61 -20.13 1.81
C GLU A 178 0.95 -19.03 0.96
N ALA A 179 -0.37 -18.90 1.10
CA ALA A 179 -1.14 -17.75 0.70
C ALA A 179 -2.12 -17.41 1.83
N VAL A 180 -2.17 -16.14 2.22
CA VAL A 180 -2.94 -15.69 3.39
C VAL A 180 -3.86 -14.54 2.99
N LEU A 181 -5.14 -14.65 3.37
CA LEU A 181 -6.13 -13.57 3.35
C LEU A 181 -6.27 -12.99 4.76
N TYR A 182 -5.98 -11.70 4.93
CA TYR A 182 -6.16 -10.97 6.18
C TYR A 182 -7.48 -10.22 6.12
N CYS A 183 -8.44 -10.59 6.95
CA CYS A 183 -9.76 -9.97 6.97
C CYS A 183 -10.46 -10.17 8.32
N ASP A 184 -11.61 -9.51 8.51
CA ASP A 184 -12.49 -9.82 9.64
C ASP A 184 -13.09 -11.23 9.46
N GLY A 185 -12.98 -12.08 10.49
CA GLY A 185 -13.43 -13.48 10.44
C GLY A 185 -14.91 -13.64 10.08
N ARG A 186 -15.76 -12.65 10.43
CA ARG A 186 -17.19 -12.65 10.07
C ARG A 186 -17.41 -12.68 8.55
N LYS A 187 -16.43 -12.19 7.77
CA LYS A 187 -16.52 -12.18 6.31
C LYS A 187 -16.41 -13.58 5.70
N VAL A 188 -15.82 -14.55 6.41
CA VAL A 188 -15.58 -15.92 5.93
C VAL A 188 -16.38 -16.99 6.67
N GLU A 189 -17.38 -16.60 7.47
CA GLU A 189 -18.24 -17.53 8.22
C GLU A 189 -19.04 -18.49 7.33
N SER A 190 -19.32 -18.10 6.07
CA SER A 190 -19.99 -18.97 5.12
C SER A 190 -19.15 -20.20 4.82
N GLU A 191 -19.73 -21.38 5.03
CA GLU A 191 -19.08 -22.67 4.74
C GLU A 191 -18.64 -22.79 3.27
N GLU A 192 -19.40 -22.19 2.34
CA GLU A 192 -19.04 -22.13 0.91
C GLU A 192 -17.72 -21.38 0.70
N VAL A 193 -17.55 -20.23 1.37
CA VAL A 193 -16.34 -19.40 1.27
C VAL A 193 -15.16 -20.10 1.95
N ARG A 194 -15.38 -20.62 3.16
CA ARG A 194 -14.35 -21.33 3.92
C ARG A 194 -13.79 -22.50 3.12
N LYS A 195 -14.67 -23.34 2.56
CA LYS A 195 -14.28 -24.47 1.71
C LYS A 195 -13.57 -24.03 0.43
N HIS A 196 -14.06 -22.99 -0.25
CA HIS A 196 -13.42 -22.45 -1.46
C HIS A 196 -11.99 -21.94 -1.19
N LEU A 197 -11.77 -21.26 -0.07
CA LEU A 197 -10.43 -20.79 0.33
C LEU A 197 -9.52 -21.96 0.73
N GLU A 198 -10.04 -22.94 1.49
CA GLU A 198 -9.33 -24.16 1.87
C GLU A 198 -8.88 -24.98 0.64
N GLU A 199 -9.79 -25.22 -0.32
CA GLU A 199 -9.49 -25.89 -1.59
C GLU A 199 -8.50 -25.09 -2.44
N GLY A 200 -8.49 -23.76 -2.30
CA GLY A 200 -7.52 -22.86 -2.94
C GLY A 200 -6.15 -22.82 -2.26
N GLY A 201 -5.99 -23.45 -1.09
CA GLY A 201 -4.77 -23.39 -0.28
C GLY A 201 -4.54 -22.01 0.36
N VAL A 202 -5.62 -21.31 0.72
CA VAL A 202 -5.58 -19.96 1.30
C VAL A 202 -5.91 -20.02 2.79
N ALA A 203 -4.95 -19.63 3.63
CA ALA A 203 -5.18 -19.41 5.05
C ALA A 203 -5.92 -18.09 5.29
N VAL A 204 -6.68 -18.01 6.39
CA VAL A 204 -7.34 -16.76 6.81
C VAL A 204 -6.77 -16.34 8.16
N ARG A 205 -6.36 -15.07 8.27
CA ARG A 205 -5.84 -14.47 9.49
C ARG A 205 -6.57 -13.16 9.81
N PRO A 206 -6.52 -12.66 11.07
CA PRO A 206 -7.12 -11.38 11.43
C PRO A 206 -6.57 -10.23 10.59
N TYR A 207 -7.40 -9.23 10.29
CA TYR A 207 -7.03 -8.07 9.47
C TYR A 207 -5.74 -7.38 9.96
N ASP A 208 -5.62 -7.18 11.27
CA ASP A 208 -4.52 -6.43 11.88
C ASP A 208 -3.20 -7.22 12.01
N SER A 209 -3.18 -8.52 11.69
CA SER A 209 -1.95 -9.33 11.84
C SER A 209 -0.98 -9.21 10.66
N VAL A 210 -1.36 -8.52 9.57
CA VAL A 210 -0.53 -8.39 8.36
C VAL A 210 0.83 -7.75 8.62
N VAL A 211 0.89 -6.75 9.52
CA VAL A 211 2.14 -6.06 9.87
C VAL A 211 3.09 -7.01 10.58
N ASN A 212 2.58 -7.72 11.61
CA ASN A 212 3.36 -8.68 12.37
C ASN A 212 3.92 -9.80 11.47
N ASP A 213 3.12 -10.34 10.56
CA ASP A 213 3.55 -11.43 9.68
C ASP A 213 4.64 -10.97 8.69
N ILE A 214 4.60 -9.70 8.25
CA ILE A 214 5.68 -9.12 7.43
C ILE A 214 6.95 -8.94 8.27
N GLU A 215 6.84 -8.43 9.50
CA GLU A 215 7.97 -8.26 10.42
C GLU A 215 8.63 -9.60 10.78
N GLU A 216 7.83 -10.62 11.08
CA GLU A 216 8.31 -11.98 11.33
C GLU A 216 9.09 -12.53 10.12
N HIS A 217 8.54 -12.39 8.90
CA HIS A 217 9.23 -12.83 7.68
C HIS A 217 10.53 -12.06 7.40
N LEU A 218 10.61 -10.79 7.79
CA LEU A 218 11.84 -10.00 7.68
C LEU A 218 12.91 -10.47 8.69
N ALA A 219 12.50 -10.94 9.87
CA ALA A 219 13.37 -11.42 10.94
C ALA A 219 13.85 -12.88 10.77
N ASP A 220 13.02 -13.77 10.21
CA ASP A 220 13.21 -15.23 10.20
C ASP A 220 14.46 -15.73 9.42
N ASN A 221 15.08 -14.86 8.62
CA ASN A 221 16.28 -15.19 7.83
C ASN A 221 17.61 -14.70 8.43
N ASP A 222 17.61 -14.13 9.65
CA ASP A 222 18.83 -13.76 10.36
C ASP A 222 19.42 -14.93 11.21
N THR A 223 18.68 -16.01 11.41
CA THR A 223 19.05 -17.16 12.27
C THR A 223 19.66 -18.36 11.53
N GLY A 224 19.91 -18.26 10.22
CA GLY A 224 20.60 -19.28 9.44
C GLY A 224 22.10 -19.35 9.75
N GLY A 225 22.47 -20.06 10.83
CA GLY A 225 23.84 -20.25 11.30
C GLY A 225 24.83 -20.77 10.25
N GLY A 226 25.48 -19.85 9.53
CA GLY A 226 26.66 -20.08 8.71
C GLY A 226 27.85 -19.32 9.28
N ARG A 227 28.88 -20.05 9.70
CA ARG A 227 30.12 -19.58 10.33
C ARG A 227 31.02 -18.63 9.51
N ASN A 228 30.50 -17.98 8.48
CA ASN A 228 31.22 -16.98 7.68
C ASN A 228 30.39 -15.69 7.62
N GLY A 229 30.87 -14.67 8.34
CA GLY A 229 30.29 -13.34 8.35
C GLY A 229 30.21 -12.75 6.94
N GLY A 230 29.02 -12.28 6.57
CA GLY A 230 28.76 -11.61 5.29
C GLY A 230 27.81 -12.37 4.36
N LYS A 231 26.55 -12.57 4.77
CA LYS A 231 25.47 -12.88 3.82
C LYS A 231 24.20 -12.19 4.32
N GLY A 232 23.81 -11.10 3.66
CA GLY A 232 22.64 -10.31 4.04
C GLY A 232 21.36 -11.16 4.03
N SER A 233 20.35 -10.69 4.76
CA SER A 233 19.03 -11.34 4.82
C SER A 233 18.53 -11.70 3.43
N ASN A 234 18.12 -12.96 3.27
CA ASN A 234 17.57 -13.47 2.01
C ASN A 234 16.07 -13.11 1.87
N SER A 235 15.46 -12.50 2.88
CA SER A 235 14.08 -12.04 2.81
C SER A 235 13.96 -10.85 1.87
N LYS A 236 13.12 -11.00 0.85
CA LYS A 236 12.79 -9.95 -0.11
C LYS A 236 11.28 -9.80 -0.19
N VAL A 237 10.77 -8.65 0.22
CA VAL A 237 9.35 -8.34 0.22
C VAL A 237 9.03 -7.49 -0.99
N TRP A 238 8.17 -8.01 -1.87
CA TRP A 238 7.64 -7.31 -3.02
C TRP A 238 6.34 -6.62 -2.66
N ILE A 239 6.34 -5.29 -2.75
CA ILE A 239 5.18 -4.43 -2.54
C ILE A 239 5.16 -3.38 -3.65
N ASP A 240 3.96 -3.01 -4.11
CA ASP A 240 3.78 -1.90 -5.03
C ASP A 240 3.46 -0.64 -4.21
N ARG A 241 4.46 0.23 -3.99
CA ARG A 241 4.32 1.44 -3.14
C ARG A 241 3.34 2.46 -3.71
N SER A 242 3.01 2.37 -5.00
CA SER A 242 2.01 3.23 -5.64
C SER A 242 0.57 2.80 -5.33
N ARG A 243 0.37 1.53 -4.93
CA ARG A 243 -0.94 0.93 -4.65
C ARG A 243 -1.11 0.42 -3.22
N SER A 244 -0.11 0.61 -2.38
CA SER A 244 -0.09 0.20 -0.97
C SER A 244 0.07 1.40 -0.07
N ASN A 245 -0.48 1.30 1.14
CA ASN A 245 -0.31 2.34 2.15
C ASN A 245 1.14 2.40 2.66
N TYR A 246 1.51 3.53 3.24
CA TYR A 246 2.85 3.76 3.79
C TYR A 246 3.16 2.87 5.00
N ALA A 247 2.14 2.47 5.78
CA ALA A 247 2.31 1.64 6.96
C ALA A 247 2.99 0.30 6.64
N LEU A 248 2.60 -0.34 5.53
CA LEU A 248 3.19 -1.62 5.11
C LEU A 248 4.59 -1.47 4.52
N SER A 249 4.86 -0.40 3.77
CA SER A 249 6.16 -0.25 3.10
C SER A 249 7.27 0.17 4.05
N ARG A 250 6.96 1.03 5.03
CA ARG A 250 7.98 1.65 5.90
C ARG A 250 8.61 0.64 6.87
N ILE A 251 7.91 -0.45 7.20
CA ILE A 251 8.44 -1.52 8.06
C ILE A 251 9.45 -2.40 7.31
N ILE A 252 9.53 -2.29 5.98
CA ILE A 252 10.42 -3.07 5.14
C ILE A 252 11.70 -2.27 4.91
N PRO A 253 12.88 -2.75 5.35
CA PRO A 253 14.14 -2.07 5.09
C PRO A 253 14.41 -1.93 3.57
N PRO A 254 15.01 -0.83 3.10
CA PRO A 254 15.32 -0.65 1.67
C PRO A 254 16.15 -1.79 1.06
N SER A 255 17.00 -2.43 1.88
CA SER A 255 17.80 -3.59 1.46
C SER A 255 16.98 -4.86 1.22
N GLN A 256 15.76 -4.96 1.75
CA GLN A 256 14.84 -6.09 1.62
C GLN A 256 13.60 -5.78 0.76
N LEU A 257 13.40 -4.51 0.42
CA LEU A 257 12.29 -4.02 -0.38
C LEU A 257 12.50 -4.27 -1.88
N ILE A 258 11.47 -4.81 -2.53
CA ILE A 258 11.31 -4.80 -3.99
C ILE A 258 10.09 -3.93 -4.29
N ASP A 259 10.31 -2.68 -4.69
CA ASP A 259 9.24 -1.81 -5.15
C ASP A 259 9.05 -1.92 -6.67
N ALA A 260 7.95 -2.53 -7.09
CA ALA A 260 7.58 -2.68 -8.50
C ALA A 260 6.08 -2.96 -8.63
N GLN A 261 5.51 -2.66 -9.80
CA GLN A 261 4.11 -2.98 -10.12
C GLN A 261 3.79 -4.43 -9.76
N ASN A 262 2.71 -4.64 -9.00
CA ASN A 262 2.34 -5.98 -8.55
C ASN A 262 1.95 -6.91 -9.74
N PRO A 263 2.15 -8.24 -9.62
CA PRO A 263 1.90 -9.17 -10.73
C PRO A 263 0.41 -9.34 -11.07
N ILE A 264 -0.49 -9.04 -10.13
CA ILE A 264 -1.93 -9.20 -10.33
C ILE A 264 -2.49 -8.15 -11.28
N THR A 265 -1.96 -6.92 -11.23
CA THR A 265 -2.40 -5.81 -12.07
C THR A 265 -2.41 -6.17 -13.55
N PRO A 266 -1.30 -6.64 -14.17
CA PRO A 266 -1.33 -7.08 -15.56
C PRO A 266 -2.15 -8.37 -15.77
N MET A 267 -2.13 -9.32 -14.83
CA MET A 267 -2.91 -10.56 -14.93
C MET A 267 -4.40 -10.28 -15.08
N LYS A 268 -4.95 -9.33 -14.31
CA LYS A 268 -6.36 -8.96 -14.40
C LYS A 268 -6.64 -7.89 -15.45
N ALA A 269 -5.62 -7.20 -15.99
CA ALA A 269 -5.82 -6.26 -17.09
C ALA A 269 -6.18 -6.99 -18.39
N CYS A 270 -5.49 -8.10 -18.68
CA CYS A 270 -5.75 -8.95 -19.84
C CYS A 270 -6.81 -10.01 -19.52
N LYS A 271 -8.06 -9.73 -19.90
CA LYS A 271 -9.22 -10.59 -19.59
C LYS A 271 -9.14 -11.92 -20.32
N ASN A 272 -9.43 -13.02 -19.62
CA ASN A 272 -9.55 -14.33 -20.24
C ASN A 272 -10.92 -14.50 -20.94
N GLU A 273 -11.10 -15.58 -21.70
CA GLU A 273 -12.34 -15.81 -22.47
C GLU A 273 -13.61 -15.83 -21.61
N ALA A 274 -13.57 -16.44 -20.42
CA ALA A 274 -14.73 -16.48 -19.53
C ALA A 274 -15.09 -15.08 -19.00
N GLU A 275 -14.09 -14.27 -18.67
CA GLU A 275 -14.28 -12.89 -18.23
C GLU A 275 -14.77 -11.99 -19.37
N LEU A 276 -14.20 -12.11 -20.57
CA LEU A 276 -14.62 -11.38 -21.77
C LEU A 276 -16.08 -11.69 -22.10
N GLU A 277 -16.44 -12.96 -22.08
CA GLU A 277 -17.81 -13.39 -22.34
C GLU A 277 -18.78 -12.95 -21.24
N GLY A 278 -18.33 -12.94 -19.98
CA GLY A 278 -19.05 -12.30 -18.88
C GLY A 278 -19.30 -10.80 -19.13
N MET A 279 -18.29 -10.06 -19.59
CA MET A 279 -18.42 -8.65 -19.91
C MET A 279 -19.38 -8.41 -21.07
N ARG A 280 -19.32 -9.21 -22.15
CA ARG A 280 -20.25 -9.07 -23.29
C ARG A 280 -21.71 -9.23 -22.84
N ARG A 281 -22.02 -10.28 -22.07
CA ARG A 281 -23.38 -10.48 -21.54
C ARG A 281 -23.83 -9.33 -20.65
N ALA A 282 -22.97 -8.88 -19.75
CA ALA A 282 -23.28 -7.73 -18.88
C ALA A 282 -23.60 -6.47 -19.69
N HIS A 283 -22.86 -6.18 -20.75
CA HIS A 283 -23.12 -5.01 -21.61
C HIS A 283 -24.42 -5.15 -22.43
N VAL A 284 -24.82 -6.37 -22.81
CA VAL A 284 -26.10 -6.60 -23.48
C VAL A 284 -27.26 -6.31 -22.53
N GLU A 285 -27.18 -6.80 -21.29
CA GLU A 285 -28.21 -6.55 -20.26
C GLU A 285 -28.28 -5.05 -19.88
N ASP A 286 -27.13 -4.41 -19.68
CA ASP A 286 -27.04 -2.98 -19.36
C ASP A 286 -27.55 -2.10 -20.52
N GLY A 287 -27.20 -2.46 -21.77
CA GLY A 287 -27.69 -1.78 -22.96
C GLY A 287 -29.21 -1.89 -23.13
N ALA A 288 -29.79 -3.05 -22.84
CA ALA A 288 -31.25 -3.23 -22.85
C ALA A 288 -31.93 -2.37 -21.77
N ALA A 289 -31.38 -2.33 -20.55
CA ALA A 289 -31.88 -1.48 -19.48
C ALA A 289 -31.82 0.01 -19.85
N MET A 290 -30.73 0.46 -20.46
CA MET A 290 -30.56 1.82 -20.95
C MET A 290 -31.57 2.15 -22.05
N ALA A 291 -31.80 1.24 -23.00
CA ALA A 291 -32.80 1.44 -24.06
C ALA A 291 -34.22 1.56 -23.50
N HIS A 292 -34.58 0.73 -22.51
CA HIS A 292 -35.87 0.85 -21.81
C HIS A 292 -36.00 2.18 -21.08
N PHE A 293 -34.95 2.62 -20.39
CA PHE A 293 -34.94 3.91 -19.70
C PHE A 293 -35.13 5.08 -20.67
N MET A 294 -34.42 5.08 -21.79
CA MET A 294 -34.56 6.13 -22.82
C MET A 294 -35.96 6.13 -23.44
N ALA A 295 -36.51 4.96 -23.77
CA ALA A 295 -37.87 4.85 -24.32
C ALA A 295 -38.97 5.27 -23.33
N TRP A 296 -38.72 5.19 -22.02
CA TRP A 296 -39.63 5.72 -20.99
C TRP A 296 -39.50 7.23 -20.83
N LEU A 297 -38.30 7.78 -21.05
CA LEU A 297 -38.01 9.21 -20.90
C LEU A 297 -38.56 10.05 -22.07
N GLU A 298 -38.57 9.47 -23.28
CA GLU A 298 -39.18 10.04 -24.50
C GLU A 298 -40.72 10.05 -24.45
#